data_AF-A0A329M361-F1
#
_entry.id   AF-A0A329M361-F1
#
_cell.length_a   1.000
_cell.length_b   1.000
_cell.length_c   1.000
_cell.angle_alpha   90.00
_cell.angle_beta   90.00
_cell.angle_gamma   90.00
#
_symmetry.space_group_name_H-M   'P 1'
#
loop_
_entity.id
_entity.type
_entity.pdbx_description
1 polymer ?
#
loop_
_entity_poly.entity_id
_entity_poly.type
_entity_poly.pdbx_seq_one_letter_code
_entity_poly.pdbx_strand_id
1 'polypeptide(L)'
;MANYNWDTLEDIYIRQTELTLKKGVVIEILMTCFKPIGTLNARILDSLFGSWTFPHDGKYVNPFKLLEFSSEDNWINAKVLFMKKNKEVDELKLFFQDVLHFLNSDHIKVERIEAKLS
;
A
#
# COMPACT_ATOMS: atom_id res chain seq x y z
N MET A 1 3.14 -0.89 -30.90
CA MET A 1 1.99 -1.04 -29.99
C MET A 1 2.54 -1.10 -28.59
N ALA A 2 2.20 -0.13 -27.73
CA ALA A 2 2.62 -0.17 -26.34
C ALA A 2 1.85 -1.29 -25.63
N ASN A 3 2.55 -2.34 -25.22
CA ASN A 3 2.01 -3.37 -24.34
C ASN A 3 1.90 -2.73 -22.95
N TYR A 4 0.74 -2.17 -22.62
CA TYR A 4 0.45 -1.72 -21.27
C TYR A 4 0.21 -2.95 -20.41
N ASN A 5 1.29 -3.48 -19.83
CA ASN A 5 1.21 -4.55 -18.86
C ASN A 5 0.83 -3.91 -17.53
N TRP A 6 -0.44 -4.04 -17.15
CA TRP A 6 -0.94 -3.57 -15.87
C TRP A 6 -0.42 -4.49 -14.77
N ASP A 7 0.27 -3.93 -13.77
CA ASP A 7 0.82 -4.73 -12.68
C ASP A 7 -0.34 -5.37 -11.90
N THR A 8 -0.33 -6.70 -11.74
CA THR A 8 -1.25 -7.38 -10.83
C THR A 8 -0.60 -7.56 -9.47
N LEU A 9 -1.35 -7.35 -8.38
CA LEU A 9 -0.80 -7.41 -7.03
C LEU A 9 -0.14 -8.77 -6.77
N GLU A 10 -0.67 -9.86 -7.32
CA GLU A 10 -0.10 -11.20 -7.23
C GLU A 10 1.33 -11.31 -7.79
N ASP A 11 1.68 -10.52 -8.80
CA ASP A 11 2.98 -10.59 -9.47
C ASP A 11 4.07 -9.79 -8.74
N ILE A 12 3.70 -8.75 -8.00
CA ILE A 12 4.63 -7.76 -7.43
C ILE A 12 4.64 -7.74 -5.90
N TYR A 13 3.62 -8.31 -5.25
CA TYR A 13 3.52 -8.35 -3.80
C TYR A 13 4.25 -9.56 -3.24
N ILE A 14 5.41 -9.31 -2.65
CA ILE A 14 6.15 -10.33 -1.91
C ILE A 14 5.66 -10.27 -0.47
N ARG A 15 4.68 -11.11 -0.16
CA ARG A 15 4.29 -11.38 1.23
C ARG A 15 5.42 -12.18 1.89
N GLN A 16 6.11 -11.59 2.86
CA GLN A 16 6.98 -12.39 3.72
C GLN A 16 6.11 -13.43 4.45
N THR A 17 6.43 -14.70 4.21
CA THR A 17 5.75 -15.86 4.77
C THR A 17 5.72 -15.69 6.29
N GLU A 18 4.52 -15.72 6.89
CA GLU A 18 4.23 -15.56 8.34
C GLU A 18 3.93 -14.14 8.89
N LEU A 19 3.47 -13.20 8.06
CA LEU A 19 2.80 -11.97 8.56
C LEU A 19 1.49 -12.29 9.30
N THR A 20 1.56 -12.68 10.58
CA THR A 20 0.38 -12.79 11.44
C THR A 20 -0.05 -11.40 11.88
N LEU A 21 -0.82 -10.74 11.01
CA LEU A 21 -1.38 -9.42 11.31
C LEU A 21 -2.27 -9.50 12.56
N LYS A 22 -1.86 -8.80 13.62
CA LYS A 22 -2.62 -8.64 14.87
C LYS A 22 -2.79 -7.16 15.15
N LYS A 23 -3.86 -6.79 15.84
CA LYS A 23 -4.04 -5.40 16.28
C LYS A 23 -2.81 -4.95 17.07
N GLY A 24 -2.30 -3.76 16.78
CA GLY A 24 -1.16 -3.14 17.43
C GLY A 24 0.19 -3.41 16.78
N VAL A 25 0.27 -4.24 15.72
CA VAL A 25 1.55 -4.44 15.01
C VAL A 25 1.84 -3.27 14.08
N VAL A 26 3.12 -2.91 13.99
CA VAL A 26 3.61 -1.95 12.98
C VAL A 26 4.07 -2.75 11.77
N ILE A 27 3.61 -2.31 10.61
CA ILE A 27 3.97 -2.88 9.32
C ILE A 27 4.84 -1.85 8.61
N GLU A 28 6.04 -2.24 8.24
CA GLU A 28 6.89 -1.47 7.34
C GLU A 28 6.59 -1.91 5.90
N ILE A 29 6.26 -0.93 5.07
CA ILE A 29 5.89 -1.08 3.67
C ILE A 29 6.99 -0.43 2.84
N LEU A 30 7.58 -1.20 1.94
CA LEU A 30 8.55 -0.72 0.97
C LEU A 30 8.03 -0.98 -0.43
N MET A 31 7.92 0.07 -1.24
CA MET A 31 7.54 -0.06 -2.64
C MET A 31 8.63 0.53 -3.53
N THR A 32 8.98 -0.21 -4.57
CA THR A 32 9.92 0.20 -5.61
C THR A 32 9.16 0.39 -6.91
N CYS A 33 9.33 1.54 -7.55
CA CYS A 33 8.72 1.89 -8.82
C CYS A 33 9.78 1.92 -9.93
N PHE A 34 9.36 1.73 -11.18
CA PHE A 34 10.30 1.81 -12.33
C PHE A 34 10.81 3.24 -12.60
N LYS A 35 10.09 4.25 -12.10
CA LYS A 35 10.37 5.67 -12.31
C LYS A 35 10.05 6.47 -11.05
N PRO A 36 10.58 7.70 -10.94
CA PRO A 36 10.26 8.54 -9.80
C PRO A 36 8.77 8.88 -9.78
N ILE A 37 8.14 8.79 -8.61
CA ILE A 37 6.69 9.02 -8.51
C ILE A 37 6.34 10.51 -8.60
N GLY A 38 7.30 11.39 -8.35
CA GLY A 38 7.10 12.84 -8.31
C GLY A 38 6.45 13.34 -7.02
N THR A 39 6.64 14.64 -6.74
CA THR A 39 6.23 15.28 -5.48
C THR A 39 4.71 15.35 -5.30
N LEU A 40 3.94 15.49 -6.39
CA LEU A 40 2.48 15.52 -6.30
C LEU A 40 1.94 14.15 -5.84
N ASN A 41 2.39 13.08 -6.49
CA ASN A 41 1.91 11.73 -6.17
C ASN A 41 2.41 11.28 -4.81
N ALA A 42 3.62 11.67 -4.41
CA ALA A 42 4.10 11.45 -3.05
C ALA A 42 3.17 12.08 -2.00
N ARG A 43 2.68 13.32 -2.21
CA ARG A 43 1.73 13.98 -1.30
C ARG A 43 0.36 13.30 -1.27
N ILE A 44 -0.12 12.86 -2.44
CA ILE A 44 -1.40 12.17 -2.54
C ILE A 44 -1.30 10.80 -1.83
N LEU A 45 -0.20 10.09 -2.02
CA LEU A 45 0.05 8.81 -1.34
C LEU A 45 0.20 8.99 0.17
N ASP A 46 0.92 9.99 0.66
CA ASP A 46 0.98 10.30 2.09
C ASP A 46 -0.44 10.46 2.68
N SER A 47 -1.29 11.24 1.99
CA SER A 47 -2.70 11.39 2.35
C SER A 47 -3.47 10.07 2.28
N LEU A 48 -3.26 9.26 1.23
CA LEU A 48 -3.92 7.97 1.05
C LEU A 48 -3.54 7.01 2.19
N PHE A 49 -2.25 6.84 2.48
CA PHE A 49 -1.73 6.03 3.58
C PHE A 49 -2.29 6.49 4.95
N GLY A 50 -2.48 7.80 5.13
CA GLY A 50 -3.01 8.37 6.37
C GLY A 50 -4.52 8.25 6.56
N SER A 51 -5.28 8.18 5.47
CA SER A 51 -6.75 8.30 5.49
C SER A 51 -7.50 7.18 4.78
N TRP A 52 -6.81 6.13 4.34
CA TRP A 52 -7.43 5.03 3.64
C TRP A 52 -8.52 4.36 4.49
N THR A 53 -9.68 4.15 3.86
CA THR A 53 -10.80 3.46 4.46
C THR A 53 -11.44 2.54 3.43
N PHE A 54 -12.09 1.49 3.90
CA PHE A 54 -12.89 0.61 3.05
C PHE A 54 -14.31 0.44 3.61
N PRO A 55 -15.33 0.27 2.75
CA PRO A 55 -16.69 0.02 3.20
C PRO A 55 -16.84 -1.41 3.74
N HIS A 56 -17.40 -1.56 4.94
CA HIS A 56 -17.76 -2.84 5.54
C HIS A 56 -18.96 -2.65 6.49
N ASP A 57 -19.99 -3.47 6.32
CA ASP A 57 -21.26 -3.40 7.09
C ASP A 57 -21.89 -1.99 7.12
N GLY A 58 -21.92 -1.31 5.97
CA GLY A 58 -22.49 0.02 5.83
C GLY A 58 -21.70 1.14 6.51
N LYS A 59 -20.46 0.86 6.96
CA LYS A 59 -19.55 1.84 7.59
C LYS A 59 -18.21 1.86 6.87
N TYR A 60 -17.52 3.01 6.94
CA TYR A 60 -16.13 3.11 6.50
C TYR A 60 -15.21 2.74 7.65
N VAL A 61 -14.35 1.76 7.41
CA VAL A 61 -13.39 1.25 8.40
C VAL A 61 -12.01 1.75 8.03
N ASN A 62 -11.32 2.39 8.97
CA ASN A 62 -9.90 2.67 8.88
C ASN A 62 -9.12 1.61 9.70
N PRO A 63 -8.44 0.65 9.06
CA PRO A 63 -7.66 -0.37 9.76
C PRO A 63 -6.22 0.05 10.03
N PHE A 64 -5.74 1.15 9.45
CA PHE A 64 -4.34 1.58 9.54
C PHE A 64 -4.22 2.97 10.17
N LYS A 65 -3.13 3.20 10.91
CA LYS A 65 -2.71 4.54 11.27
C LYS A 65 -1.32 4.76 10.72
N LEU A 66 -1.16 5.75 9.85
CA LEU A 66 0.15 6.15 9.35
C LEU A 66 1.02 6.68 10.50
N LEU A 67 2.23 6.14 10.62
CA LEU A 67 3.24 6.58 11.59
C LEU A 67 4.33 7.39 10.90
N GLU A 68 4.83 6.88 9.78
CA GLU A 68 5.90 7.51 9.00
C GLU A 68 5.60 7.28 7.52
N PHE A 69 5.90 8.28 6.70
CA PHE A 69 5.87 8.20 5.24
C PHE A 69 7.07 8.95 4.70
N SER A 70 7.78 8.32 3.77
CA SER A 70 8.80 8.97 2.97
C SER A 70 8.73 8.45 1.53
N SER A 71 9.09 9.33 0.61
CA SER A 71 9.31 8.95 -0.77
C SER A 71 10.55 9.67 -1.28
N GLU A 72 11.43 8.92 -1.90
CA GLU A 72 12.66 9.42 -2.49
C GLU A 72 12.90 8.67 -3.79
N ASP A 73 13.12 9.41 -4.87
CA ASP A 73 13.25 8.90 -6.23
C ASP A 73 12.13 7.90 -6.58
N ASN A 74 12.52 6.64 -6.75
CA ASN A 74 11.71 5.51 -7.16
C ASN A 74 11.14 4.71 -5.99
N TRP A 75 11.37 5.17 -4.75
CA TRP A 75 11.05 4.43 -3.54
C TRP A 75 9.96 5.13 -2.73
N ILE A 76 9.11 4.32 -2.13
CA ILE A 76 8.13 4.73 -1.13
C ILE A 76 8.36 3.85 0.09
N ASN A 77 8.57 4.47 1.26
CA ASN A 77 8.62 3.78 2.54
C ASN A 77 7.50 4.34 3.42
N ALA A 78 6.71 3.44 4.01
CA ALA A 78 5.71 3.82 4.98
C ALA A 78 5.68 2.85 6.16
N LYS A 79 5.48 3.40 7.36
CA LYS A 79 5.16 2.61 8.54
C LYS A 79 3.71 2.84 8.92
N VAL A 80 2.94 1.76 8.98
CA VAL A 80 1.53 1.80 9.36
C VAL A 80 1.28 0.92 10.58
N LEU A 81 0.55 1.46 11.56
CA LEU A 81 0.07 0.72 12.72
C LEU A 81 -1.25 0.05 12.38
N PHE A 82 -1.34 -1.27 12.55
CA PHE A 82 -2.57 -2.03 12.30
C PHE A 82 -3.54 -1.89 13.49
N MET A 83 -4.56 -1.08 13.34
CA MET A 83 -5.49 -0.68 14.39
C MET A 83 -6.68 -1.64 14.55
N LYS A 84 -7.14 -2.22 13.46
CA LYS A 84 -8.35 -3.06 13.44
C LYS A 84 -8.19 -4.18 12.44
N LYS A 85 -8.48 -5.40 12.91
CA LYS A 85 -8.51 -6.60 12.10
C LYS A 85 -9.95 -7.05 11.89
N ASN A 86 -10.29 -7.32 10.64
CA ASN A 86 -11.46 -8.01 10.18
C ASN A 86 -11.13 -9.51 10.00
N LYS A 87 -12.12 -10.37 10.16
CA LYS A 87 -11.94 -11.82 10.00
C LYS A 87 -12.07 -12.27 8.55
N GLU A 88 -12.79 -11.50 7.74
CA GLU A 88 -13.21 -11.90 6.38
C GLU A 88 -12.46 -11.13 5.29
N VAL A 89 -11.79 -10.03 5.66
CA VAL A 89 -11.14 -9.11 4.73
C VAL A 89 -9.64 -9.11 5.00
N ASP A 90 -8.84 -9.22 3.95
CA ASP A 90 -7.38 -8.98 3.99
C ASP A 90 -7.15 -7.49 3.70
N GLU A 91 -7.14 -6.67 4.75
CA GLU A 91 -7.10 -5.20 4.60
C GLU A 91 -5.82 -4.72 3.94
N LEU A 92 -4.71 -5.41 4.19
CA LEU A 92 -3.42 -5.06 3.61
C LEU A 92 -3.44 -5.34 2.10
N LYS A 93 -4.06 -6.46 1.68
CA LYS A 93 -4.23 -6.77 0.26
C LYS A 93 -5.12 -5.73 -0.45
N LEU A 94 -6.25 -5.36 0.15
CA LEU A 94 -7.15 -4.34 -0.41
C LEU A 94 -6.46 -2.97 -0.50
N PHE A 95 -5.74 -2.58 0.54
CA PHE A 95 -5.00 -1.34 0.56
C PHE A 95 -3.96 -1.27 -0.56
N PHE A 96 -3.18 -2.33 -0.76
CA PHE A 96 -2.22 -2.37 -1.86
C PHE A 96 -2.88 -2.37 -3.24
N GLN A 97 -4.05 -2.99 -3.39
CA GLN A 97 -4.83 -2.88 -4.62
C GLN A 97 -5.19 -1.42 -4.94
N ASP A 98 -5.66 -0.65 -3.96
CA ASP A 98 -6.03 0.74 -4.17
C ASP A 98 -4.81 1.64 -4.46
N VAL A 99 -3.69 1.41 -3.75
CA VAL A 99 -2.42 2.09 -4.03
C VAL A 99 -1.93 1.80 -5.44
N LEU A 100 -2.03 0.54 -5.89
CA LEU A 100 -1.65 0.15 -7.24
C LEU A 100 -2.54 0.77 -8.29
N HIS A 101 -3.86 0.78 -8.09
CA HIS A 101 -4.77 1.44 -9.01
C HIS A 101 -4.46 2.92 -9.15
N PHE A 102 -4.16 3.60 -8.03
CA PHE A 102 -3.74 5.00 -8.06
C PHE A 102 -2.47 5.20 -8.88
N LEU A 103 -1.39 4.47 -8.57
CA LEU A 103 -0.12 4.61 -9.29
C LEU A 103 -0.24 4.26 -10.78
N ASN A 104 -0.98 3.20 -11.10
CA ASN A 104 -1.25 2.79 -12.47
C ASN A 104 -2.06 3.83 -13.25
N SER A 105 -2.98 4.55 -12.59
CA SER A 105 -3.75 5.63 -13.23
C SER A 105 -2.86 6.79 -13.70
N ASP A 106 -1.73 7.01 -13.03
CA ASP A 106 -0.70 7.98 -13.41
C ASP A 106 0.45 7.37 -14.23
N HIS A 107 0.27 6.15 -14.74
CA HIS A 107 1.28 5.41 -15.52
C HIS A 107 2.60 5.17 -14.77
N ILE A 108 2.56 5.12 -13.43
CA ILE A 108 3.69 4.75 -12.59
C ILE A 108 3.63 3.25 -12.37
N LYS A 109 4.53 2.54 -13.04
CA LYS A 109 4.67 1.09 -12.91
C LYS A 109 5.38 0.73 -11.60
N VAL A 110 4.80 -0.18 -10.83
CA VAL A 110 5.38 -0.69 -9.58
C VAL A 110 6.18 -1.94 -9.88
N GLU A 111 7.44 -1.96 -9.47
CA GLU A 111 8.33 -3.11 -9.64
C GLU A 111 8.11 -4.14 -8.53
N ARG A 112 7.99 -3.68 -7.29
CA ARG A 112 7.95 -4.55 -6.11
C ARG A 112 7.23 -3.88 -4.95
N ILE A 113 6.44 -4.65 -4.23
CA ILE A 113 5.87 -4.28 -2.93
C ILE A 113 6.33 -5.30 -1.89
N GLU A 114 6.89 -4.81 -0.79
CA GLU A 114 7.24 -5.61 0.37
C GLU A 114 6.48 -5.09 1.59
N ALA A 115 5.96 -6.02 2.39
CA ALA A 115 5.45 -5.73 3.72
C ALA A 115 6.17 -6.65 4.72
N LYS A 116 6.61 -6.09 5.85
CA LYS A 116 7.22 -6.83 6.96
C LYS A 116 6.79 -6.23 8.30
N LEU A 117 6.87 -7.01 9.37
CA LEU A 117 6.65 -6.51 10.72
C LEU A 117 7.89 -5.72 11.17
N SER A 118 7.66 -4.54 11.77
CA SER A 118 8.70 -3.74 12.41
C SER A 118 8.87 -4.06 13.89
#